data_AF-F1THD4-F1
#
_entry.id   AF-F1THD4-F1
#
_cell.length_a   1.000
_cell.length_b   1.000
_cell.length_c   1.000
_cell.angle_alpha   90.00
_cell.angle_beta   90.00
_cell.angle_gamma   90.00
#
_symmetry.space_group_name_H-M   'P 1'
#
loop_
_entity.id
_entity.type
_entity.pdbx_description
1 polymer ?
#
loop_
_entity_poly.entity_id
_entity_poly.type
_entity_poly.pdbx_seq_one_letter_code
_entity_poly.pdbx_strand_id
1 'polypeptide(L)'
;MTLNIGGHKFQFVCNILPETDSRGVISELFPQDLYEKKDSVKLHKYGNGPFCKFKIPDCWLGRQGVYAILIDDNMVYIGECEDLLVRYNSGYGNISPRNCYIGGQSTNCKINSNILQEIKNGKVIKLFFYETSEMFAVEDDIISRLHPAWNSKSGNKRKHTELPKSSAKTKSVERNRSNNSPQYSLLTQYLLNLSGNEYKLTYDQLEQIVEGELPNSAYKHRAWWGNGGHSHANYWLDAGWQVGTVNLGKYVVFVKAGC
;
A
#
# COMPACT_ATOMS: atom_id res chain seq x y z
N MET A 1 12.80 7.68 -21.44
CA MET A 1 13.56 6.61 -20.73
C MET A 1 12.57 5.64 -20.13
N THR A 2 12.86 4.34 -20.13
CA THR A 2 11.98 3.31 -19.51
C THR A 2 12.78 2.35 -18.68
N LEU A 3 12.16 1.81 -17.63
CA LEU A 3 12.73 0.82 -16.72
C LEU A 3 11.82 -0.40 -16.67
N ASN A 4 12.38 -1.61 -16.68
CA ASN A 4 11.61 -2.83 -16.46
C ASN A 4 11.56 -3.14 -14.96
N ILE A 5 10.37 -3.14 -14.38
CA ILE A 5 10.13 -3.50 -12.99
C ILE A 5 9.11 -4.63 -12.97
N GLY A 6 9.52 -5.78 -12.45
CA GLY A 6 8.63 -6.94 -12.34
C GLY A 6 8.11 -7.50 -13.67
N GLY A 7 8.75 -7.19 -14.80
CA GLY A 7 8.26 -7.58 -16.13
C GLY A 7 7.45 -6.50 -16.84
N HIS A 8 7.15 -5.38 -16.17
CA HIS A 8 6.39 -4.27 -16.72
C HIS A 8 7.30 -3.10 -17.10
N LYS A 9 6.98 -2.42 -18.21
CA LYS A 9 7.78 -1.32 -18.75
C LYS A 9 7.32 0.02 -18.21
N PHE A 10 7.90 0.45 -17.10
CA PHE A 10 7.63 1.75 -16.51
C PHE A 10 8.31 2.87 -17.29
N GLN A 11 7.57 3.95 -17.52
CA GLN A 11 8.03 5.17 -18.16
C GLN A 11 8.55 6.15 -17.11
N PHE A 12 9.66 6.82 -17.41
CA PHE A 12 10.14 7.90 -16.56
C PHE A 12 9.16 9.08 -16.59
N VAL A 13 8.78 9.57 -15.40
CA VAL A 13 7.87 10.71 -15.23
C VAL A 13 8.68 11.98 -15.02
N CYS A 14 9.42 12.05 -13.91
CA CYS A 14 10.26 13.19 -13.56
C CYS A 14 11.23 12.84 -12.42
N ASN A 15 12.19 13.74 -12.17
CA ASN A 15 12.82 13.82 -10.85
C ASN A 15 11.85 14.54 -9.92
N ILE A 16 11.71 14.08 -8.68
CA ILE A 16 10.91 14.78 -7.67
C ILE A 16 11.77 15.91 -7.08
N LEU A 17 11.31 17.15 -7.25
CA LEU A 17 12.02 18.35 -6.82
C LEU A 17 11.14 19.18 -5.88
N PRO A 18 11.53 19.34 -4.60
CA PRO A 18 10.86 20.23 -3.67
C PRO A 18 10.90 21.70 -4.09
N GLU A 19 9.87 22.44 -3.72
CA GLU A 19 9.85 23.90 -3.77
C GLU A 19 10.95 24.46 -2.84
N THR A 20 11.71 25.41 -3.35
CA THR A 20 12.79 26.10 -2.61
C THR A 20 12.48 27.58 -2.43
N ASP A 21 13.06 28.19 -1.40
CA ASP A 21 13.06 29.64 -1.23
C ASP A 21 13.98 30.33 -2.27
N SER A 22 14.07 31.65 -2.24
CA SER A 22 14.92 32.45 -3.14
C SER A 22 16.41 32.18 -3.00
N ARG A 23 16.85 31.48 -1.95
CA ARG A 23 18.23 31.08 -1.70
C ARG A 23 18.50 29.63 -2.11
N GLY A 24 17.50 28.93 -2.67
CA GLY A 24 17.59 27.53 -3.04
C GLY A 24 17.49 26.56 -1.87
N VAL A 25 17.05 27.02 -0.69
CA VAL A 25 16.83 26.17 0.48
C VAL A 25 15.44 25.55 0.39
N ILE A 26 15.32 24.24 0.61
CA ILE A 26 14.04 23.53 0.58
C ILE A 26 13.08 24.12 1.62
N SER A 27 11.86 24.43 1.19
CA SER A 27 10.81 24.94 2.07
C SER A 27 10.21 23.80 2.91
N GLU A 28 10.51 23.79 4.20
CA GLU A 28 9.91 22.84 5.15
C GLU A 28 8.56 23.35 5.68
N LEU A 29 7.57 22.46 5.73
CA LEU A 29 6.18 22.76 6.07
C LEU A 29 5.71 21.91 7.25
N PHE A 30 4.83 22.51 8.06
CA PHE A 30 4.22 21.91 9.26
C PHE A 30 2.68 22.05 9.18
N PRO A 31 2.01 21.39 8.21
CA PRO A 31 0.58 21.51 7.98
C PRO A 31 -0.25 21.02 9.17
N GLN A 32 0.30 20.22 10.07
CA GLN A 32 -0.39 19.83 11.30
C GLN A 32 -0.78 21.05 12.15
N ASP A 33 0.02 22.10 12.15
CA ASP A 33 -0.24 23.30 12.96
C ASP A 33 -1.48 24.07 12.49
N LEU A 34 -1.89 23.82 11.24
CA LEU A 34 -3.05 24.42 10.58
C LEU A 34 -4.33 23.60 10.77
N TYR A 35 -4.29 22.44 11.42
CA TYR A 35 -5.48 21.62 11.61
C TYR A 35 -6.34 22.17 12.76
N GLU A 36 -7.59 22.53 12.46
CA GLU A 36 -8.52 23.14 13.42
C GLU A 36 -8.73 22.30 14.69
N LYS A 37 -8.69 20.96 14.57
CA LYS A 37 -8.94 20.03 15.69
C LYS A 37 -7.65 19.47 16.30
N LYS A 38 -6.51 20.16 16.11
CA LYS A 38 -5.19 19.69 16.57
C LYS A 38 -5.11 19.36 18.04
N ASP A 39 -5.86 20.05 18.89
CA ASP A 39 -5.87 19.83 20.34
C ASP A 39 -6.76 18.63 20.75
N SER A 40 -7.64 18.19 19.86
CA SER A 40 -8.61 17.11 20.12
C SER A 40 -8.20 15.76 19.51
N VAL A 41 -7.26 15.75 18.57
CA VAL A 41 -6.84 14.54 17.86
C VAL A 41 -5.32 14.41 17.96
N LYS A 42 -4.83 13.20 18.21
CA LYS A 42 -3.38 12.94 18.27
C LYS A 42 -2.79 12.81 16.86
N LEU A 43 -1.54 13.22 16.70
CA LEU A 43 -0.74 12.90 15.51
C LEU A 43 -0.49 11.39 15.42
N HIS A 44 -0.45 10.85 14.20
CA HIS A 44 0.10 9.51 13.98
C HIS A 44 1.63 9.58 13.82
N LYS A 45 2.29 8.41 13.73
CA LYS A 45 3.76 8.27 13.73
C LYS A 45 4.55 9.06 12.65
N TYR A 46 3.89 9.54 11.61
CA TYR A 46 4.51 10.33 10.53
C TYR A 46 3.93 11.75 10.44
N GLY A 47 3.02 12.13 11.34
CA GLY A 47 2.29 13.39 11.25
C GLY A 47 3.07 14.61 11.72
N ASN A 48 4.23 14.41 12.35
CA ASN A 48 5.01 15.50 12.96
C ASN A 48 5.79 16.35 11.95
N GLY A 49 5.93 15.87 10.70
CA GLY A 49 6.77 16.51 9.70
C GLY A 49 8.27 16.53 10.09
N PRO A 50 9.08 17.42 9.50
CA PRO A 50 8.68 18.37 8.45
C PRO A 50 8.24 17.67 7.16
N PHE A 51 7.53 18.42 6.32
CA PHE A 51 7.16 18.01 4.97
C PHE A 51 7.71 19.00 3.95
N CYS A 52 7.74 18.61 2.68
CA CYS A 52 8.04 19.51 1.58
C CYS A 52 6.85 19.61 0.62
N LYS A 53 6.89 20.60 -0.27
CA LYS A 53 5.92 20.71 -1.36
C LYS A 53 6.61 20.44 -2.68
N PHE A 54 5.97 19.71 -3.58
CA PHE A 54 6.47 19.43 -4.92
C PHE A 54 5.31 19.11 -5.86
N LYS A 55 5.58 19.09 -7.17
CA LYS A 55 4.62 18.71 -8.19
C LYS A 55 5.26 17.84 -9.26
N ILE A 56 4.45 17.02 -9.91
CA ILE A 56 4.78 16.33 -11.14
C ILE A 56 4.12 17.05 -12.34
N PRO A 57 4.58 16.80 -13.58
CA PRO A 57 4.05 17.46 -14.78
C PRO A 57 2.55 17.20 -15.03
N ASP A 58 1.81 18.23 -15.45
CA ASP A 58 0.35 18.17 -15.65
C ASP A 58 -0.10 17.23 -16.78
N CYS A 59 0.80 16.81 -17.68
CA CYS A 59 0.50 15.87 -18.76
C CYS A 59 0.11 14.45 -18.28
N TRP A 60 0.25 14.18 -16.97
CA TRP A 60 -0.14 12.93 -16.32
C TRP A 60 -1.56 12.95 -15.73
N LEU A 61 -2.33 14.03 -15.93
CA LEU A 61 -3.72 14.11 -15.49
C LEU A 61 -4.56 12.95 -16.07
N GLY A 62 -5.38 12.33 -15.24
CA GLY A 62 -6.32 11.26 -15.62
C GLY A 62 -5.67 9.91 -15.95
N ARG A 63 -4.37 9.74 -15.69
CA ARG A 63 -3.65 8.49 -15.99
C ARG A 63 -3.71 7.53 -14.81
N GLN A 64 -4.36 6.37 -15.00
CA GLN A 64 -4.43 5.30 -14.01
C GLN A 64 -3.32 4.25 -14.19
N GLY A 65 -2.83 3.67 -13.09
CA GLY A 65 -1.77 2.67 -13.16
C GLY A 65 -0.97 2.51 -11.88
N VAL A 66 0.26 2.00 -12.04
CA VAL A 66 1.21 1.75 -10.97
C VAL A 66 2.41 2.69 -11.11
N TYR A 67 2.83 3.32 -10.02
CA TYR A 67 4.01 4.17 -9.97
C TYR A 67 5.12 3.56 -9.12
N ALA A 68 6.36 3.92 -9.42
CA ALA A 68 7.55 3.51 -8.69
C ALA A 68 8.38 4.74 -8.29
N ILE A 69 8.81 4.79 -7.03
CA ILE A 69 9.79 5.77 -6.54
C ILE A 69 11.14 5.09 -6.44
N LEU A 70 12.15 5.73 -7.04
CA LEU A 70 13.53 5.29 -7.02
C LEU A 70 14.42 6.33 -6.31
N ILE A 71 15.39 5.85 -5.54
CA ILE A 71 16.49 6.64 -4.94
C ILE A 71 17.79 6.18 -5.56
N ASP A 72 18.53 7.07 -6.23
CA ASP A 72 19.79 6.72 -6.91
C ASP A 72 19.67 5.40 -7.70
N ASP A 73 18.61 5.28 -8.48
CA ASP A 73 18.25 4.10 -9.31
C ASP A 73 17.80 2.83 -8.56
N ASN A 74 17.70 2.86 -7.23
CA ASN A 74 17.14 1.77 -6.43
C ASN A 74 15.64 1.99 -6.19
N MET A 75 14.79 1.05 -6.62
CA MET A 75 13.35 1.11 -6.37
C MET A 75 13.05 0.88 -4.89
N VAL A 76 12.45 1.89 -4.26
CA VAL A 76 12.11 1.87 -2.83
C VAL A 76 10.63 1.80 -2.56
N TYR A 77 9.78 2.25 -3.48
CA TYR A 77 8.34 2.26 -3.29
C TYR A 77 7.59 1.95 -4.57
N ILE A 78 6.49 1.23 -4.43
CA ILE A 78 5.49 0.94 -5.46
C ILE A 78 4.13 1.34 -4.90
N GLY A 79 3.28 1.92 -5.73
CA GLY A 79 1.90 2.20 -5.38
C GLY A 79 1.02 2.35 -6.60
N GLU A 80 -0.27 2.41 -6.36
CA GLU A 80 -1.33 2.44 -7.35
C GLU A 80 -2.14 3.74 -7.31
N CYS A 81 -2.70 4.13 -8.45
CA CYS A 81 -3.56 5.31 -8.55
C CYS A 81 -4.53 5.24 -9.74
N GLU A 82 -5.74 5.77 -9.55
CA GLU A 82 -6.67 6.08 -10.65
C GLU A 82 -6.27 7.33 -11.43
N ASP A 83 -5.55 8.24 -10.78
CA ASP A 83 -5.02 9.46 -11.39
C ASP A 83 -3.66 9.80 -10.77
N LEU A 84 -2.60 9.70 -11.57
CA LEU A 84 -1.23 9.94 -11.14
C LEU A 84 -1.01 11.38 -10.69
N LEU A 85 -1.55 12.36 -11.41
CA LEU A 85 -1.40 13.78 -11.07
C LEU A 85 -2.06 14.08 -9.74
N VAL A 86 -3.29 13.61 -9.53
CA VAL A 86 -4.02 13.82 -8.28
C VAL A 86 -3.32 13.12 -7.12
N ARG A 87 -2.85 11.87 -7.30
CA ARG A 87 -2.13 11.12 -6.26
C ARG A 87 -0.88 11.86 -5.77
N TYR A 88 -0.13 12.46 -6.68
CA TYR A 88 1.08 13.19 -6.37
C TYR A 88 0.79 14.63 -5.92
N ASN A 89 0.17 15.47 -6.75
CA ASN A 89 0.06 16.91 -6.49
C ASN A 89 -0.90 17.25 -5.34
N SER A 90 -1.92 16.42 -5.08
CA SER A 90 -2.86 16.61 -3.96
C SER A 90 -2.59 15.67 -2.78
N GLY A 91 -1.76 14.64 -2.98
CA GLY A 91 -1.36 13.69 -1.96
C GLY A 91 0.07 13.94 -1.49
N TYR A 92 1.02 13.23 -2.09
CA TYR A 92 2.41 13.25 -1.62
C TYR A 92 3.09 14.60 -1.70
N GLY A 93 2.81 15.39 -2.73
CA GLY A 93 3.43 16.69 -2.98
C GLY A 93 2.79 17.84 -2.21
N ASN A 94 1.68 17.63 -1.50
CA ASN A 94 0.99 18.66 -0.74
C ASN A 94 0.22 18.06 0.44
N ILE A 95 0.90 17.90 1.59
CA ILE A 95 0.31 17.26 2.76
C ILE A 95 -0.81 18.12 3.37
N SER A 96 -2.04 17.62 3.29
CA SER A 96 -3.18 18.24 3.95
C SER A 96 -3.10 18.12 5.48
N PRO A 97 -3.50 19.14 6.26
CA PRO A 97 -3.46 19.12 7.73
C PRO A 97 -4.09 17.89 8.38
N ARG A 98 -5.27 17.46 7.89
CA ARG A 98 -5.98 16.28 8.39
C ARG A 98 -5.15 15.00 8.31
N ASN A 99 -4.29 14.89 7.28
CA ASN A 99 -3.52 13.66 7.04
C ASN A 99 -2.49 13.40 8.12
N CYS A 100 -2.06 14.41 8.89
CA CYS A 100 -1.08 14.28 9.97
C CYS A 100 -1.64 13.61 11.25
N TYR A 101 -2.96 13.52 11.38
CA TYR A 101 -3.65 13.08 12.60
C TYR A 101 -4.22 11.66 12.46
N ILE A 102 -4.42 10.96 13.57
CA ILE A 102 -5.06 9.62 13.59
C ILE A 102 -6.37 9.66 12.78
N GLY A 103 -6.59 8.66 11.93
CA GLY A 103 -7.69 8.59 10.94
C GLY A 103 -7.48 9.42 9.68
N GLY A 104 -6.31 10.04 9.51
CA GLY A 104 -5.85 10.66 8.27
C GLY A 104 -5.02 9.69 7.42
N GLN A 105 -4.74 10.04 6.17
CA GLN A 105 -3.96 9.19 5.25
C GLN A 105 -2.47 9.25 5.58
N SER A 106 -2.04 8.45 6.56
CA SER A 106 -0.67 8.46 7.08
C SER A 106 0.41 8.14 6.04
N THR A 107 0.07 7.38 4.99
CA THR A 107 0.97 7.09 3.85
C THR A 107 1.42 8.36 3.14
N ASN A 108 0.57 9.39 3.05
CA ASN A 108 0.95 10.64 2.41
C ASN A 108 2.11 11.30 3.16
N CYS A 109 1.96 11.41 4.47
CA CYS A 109 3.00 11.94 5.36
C CYS A 109 4.27 11.08 5.30
N LYS A 110 4.15 9.74 5.37
CA LYS A 110 5.30 8.82 5.30
C LYS A 110 6.14 9.06 4.05
N ILE A 111 5.51 9.02 2.88
CA ILE A 111 6.20 9.12 1.59
C ILE A 111 6.82 10.51 1.43
N ASN A 112 6.10 11.58 1.79
CA ASN A 112 6.66 12.93 1.71
C ASN A 112 7.86 13.12 2.63
N SER A 113 7.76 12.75 3.92
CA SER A 113 8.88 12.89 4.86
C SER A 113 10.10 12.08 4.42
N ASN A 114 9.88 10.87 3.90
CA ASN A 114 10.97 10.07 3.35
C ASN A 114 11.62 10.73 2.11
N ILE A 115 10.82 11.25 1.17
CA ILE A 115 11.34 12.00 0.01
C ILE A 115 12.18 13.19 0.48
N LEU A 116 11.66 14.00 1.40
CA LEU A 116 12.36 15.17 1.95
C LEU A 116 13.69 14.77 2.59
N GLN A 117 13.69 13.75 3.44
CA GLN A 117 14.88 13.28 4.14
C GLN A 117 15.98 12.86 3.17
N GLU A 118 15.62 12.07 2.15
CA GLU A 118 16.60 11.56 1.18
C GLU A 118 17.15 12.67 0.29
N ILE A 119 16.31 13.62 -0.12
CA ILE A 119 16.79 14.80 -0.88
C ILE A 119 17.74 15.65 -0.02
N LYS A 120 17.45 15.82 1.29
CA LYS A 120 18.37 16.50 2.22
C LYS A 120 19.70 15.74 2.39
N ASN A 121 19.69 14.42 2.20
CA ASN A 121 20.90 13.59 2.16
C ASN A 121 21.63 13.63 0.79
N GLY A 122 21.22 14.51 -0.12
CA GLY A 122 21.82 14.67 -1.45
C GLY A 122 21.42 13.59 -2.45
N LYS A 123 20.35 12.83 -2.18
CA LYS A 123 19.88 11.75 -3.03
C LYS A 123 18.99 12.25 -4.15
N VAL A 124 19.04 11.57 -5.30
CA VAL A 124 18.15 11.85 -6.43
C VAL A 124 16.94 10.95 -6.36
N ILE A 125 15.75 11.56 -6.31
CA ILE A 125 14.48 10.84 -6.30
C ILE A 125 13.85 10.89 -7.69
N LYS A 126 13.59 9.71 -8.27
CA LYS A 126 12.96 9.56 -9.59
C LYS A 126 11.59 8.94 -9.46
N LEU A 127 10.63 9.43 -10.25
CA LEU A 127 9.31 8.86 -10.40
C LEU A 127 9.20 8.15 -11.74
N PHE A 128 8.67 6.94 -11.71
CA PHE A 128 8.35 6.12 -12.86
C PHE A 128 6.89 5.68 -12.81
N PHE A 129 6.27 5.44 -13.97
CA PHE A 129 4.87 5.07 -14.06
C PHE A 129 4.58 4.05 -15.16
N TYR A 130 3.70 3.10 -14.85
CA TYR A 130 3.17 2.11 -15.76
C TYR A 130 1.66 2.25 -15.82
N GLU A 131 1.14 2.79 -16.92
CA GLU A 131 -0.28 2.98 -17.16
C GLU A 131 -0.97 1.62 -17.39
N THR A 132 -1.99 1.31 -16.61
CA THR A 132 -2.72 0.02 -16.67
C THR A 132 -4.05 0.10 -15.93
N SER A 133 -5.05 -0.65 -16.40
CA SER A 133 -6.29 -0.90 -15.65
C SER A 133 -6.12 -1.97 -14.57
N GLU A 134 -5.13 -2.86 -14.74
CA GLU A 134 -4.87 -4.00 -13.84
C GLU A 134 -3.92 -3.61 -12.69
N MET A 135 -4.01 -2.37 -12.22
CA MET A 135 -3.04 -1.78 -11.29
C MET A 135 -2.91 -2.58 -9.99
N PHE A 136 -4.00 -3.18 -9.49
CA PHE A 136 -3.96 -3.99 -8.26
C PHE A 136 -3.11 -5.25 -8.40
N ALA A 137 -3.33 -6.03 -9.47
CA ALA A 137 -2.58 -7.24 -9.74
C ALA A 137 -1.09 -6.94 -9.96
N VAL A 138 -0.81 -5.86 -10.69
CA VAL A 138 0.57 -5.45 -10.99
C VAL A 138 1.28 -4.96 -9.74
N GLU A 139 0.62 -4.13 -8.91
CA GLU A 139 1.18 -3.62 -7.67
C GLU A 139 1.49 -4.76 -6.68
N ASP A 140 0.52 -5.64 -6.45
CA ASP A 140 0.68 -6.77 -5.50
C ASP A 140 1.79 -7.73 -5.94
N ASP A 141 1.85 -8.08 -7.23
CA ASP A 141 2.89 -8.96 -7.76
C ASP A 141 4.28 -8.35 -7.59
N ILE A 142 4.45 -7.06 -7.93
CA ILE A 142 5.73 -6.37 -7.78
C ILE A 142 6.14 -6.29 -6.30
N ILE A 143 5.23 -5.89 -5.40
CA ILE A 143 5.51 -5.76 -3.98
C ILE A 143 5.85 -7.13 -3.37
N SER A 144 5.06 -8.16 -3.68
CA SER A 144 5.23 -9.51 -3.12
C SER A 144 6.51 -10.19 -3.59
N ARG A 145 7.00 -9.88 -4.80
CA ARG A 145 8.26 -10.45 -5.30
C ARG A 145 9.47 -9.63 -4.89
N LEU A 146 9.40 -8.31 -4.99
CA LEU A 146 10.57 -7.44 -4.90
C LEU A 146 10.73 -6.74 -3.55
N HIS A 147 9.70 -6.77 -2.69
CA HIS A 147 9.74 -6.25 -1.32
C HIS A 147 10.36 -4.84 -1.18
N PRO A 148 9.82 -3.80 -1.87
CA PRO A 148 10.40 -2.46 -1.82
C PRO A 148 10.46 -1.93 -0.37
N ALA A 149 11.57 -1.29 -0.01
CA ALA A 149 11.85 -0.89 1.38
C ALA A 149 10.73 -0.03 2.01
N TRP A 150 10.11 0.86 1.24
CA TRP A 150 9.06 1.76 1.71
C TRP A 150 7.64 1.18 1.59
N ASN A 151 7.47 -0.01 0.98
CA ASN A 151 6.21 -0.77 1.02
C ASN A 151 6.03 -1.54 2.33
N SER A 152 7.04 -1.52 3.21
CA SER A 152 7.03 -2.20 4.51
C SER A 152 5.80 -1.86 5.37
N LYS A 153 5.23 -2.93 5.93
CA LYS A 153 4.06 -2.96 6.82
C LYS A 153 4.29 -2.13 8.08
N SER A 154 3.28 -1.37 8.46
CA SER A 154 3.21 -0.74 9.77
C SER A 154 3.29 -1.81 10.87
N GLY A 155 4.47 -2.01 11.45
CA GLY A 155 4.66 -2.57 12.80
C GLY A 155 4.58 -4.08 12.95
N ASN A 156 5.74 -4.74 12.99
CA ASN A 156 6.07 -5.65 14.10
C ASN A 156 7.58 -5.92 14.09
N LYS A 157 8.31 -5.21 14.95
CA LYS A 157 9.66 -5.61 15.34
C LYS A 157 9.55 -6.91 16.12
N ARG A 158 9.74 -8.06 15.48
CA ARG A 158 9.91 -9.32 16.21
C ARG A 158 11.28 -9.28 16.89
N LYS A 159 11.28 -9.22 18.23
CA LYS A 159 12.44 -9.60 19.04
C LYS A 159 12.77 -11.06 18.72
N HIS A 160 14.01 -11.32 18.34
CA HIS A 160 14.56 -12.66 18.34
C HIS A 160 14.55 -13.18 19.78
N THR A 161 13.72 -14.17 20.06
CA THR A 161 13.96 -15.12 21.14
C THR A 161 13.90 -16.51 20.53
N GLU A 162 15.06 -17.16 20.50
CA GLU A 162 15.29 -18.50 19.99
C GLU A 162 14.47 -19.54 20.73
N LEU A 163 14.00 -20.56 20.00
CA LEU A 163 13.50 -21.82 20.55
C LEU A 163 14.12 -23.00 19.78
N PRO A 164 14.29 -24.17 20.42
CA PRO A 164 15.43 -25.05 20.21
C PRO A 164 15.25 -26.11 19.11
N LYS A 165 16.38 -26.72 18.71
CA LYS A 165 16.53 -27.70 17.63
C LYS A 165 15.96 -29.11 17.94
N SER A 166 15.25 -29.63 16.94
CA SER A 166 15.23 -31.01 16.37
C SER A 166 14.72 -32.24 17.14
N SER A 167 13.85 -33.02 16.48
CA SER A 167 14.18 -34.35 15.88
C SER A 167 12.96 -34.92 15.09
N ALA A 168 13.06 -35.10 13.76
CA ALA A 168 13.05 -36.37 12.96
C ALA A 168 11.71 -37.17 12.98
N LYS A 169 11.07 -37.65 11.88
CA LYS A 169 11.55 -38.23 10.60
C LYS A 169 10.35 -38.60 9.64
N THR A 170 10.52 -38.45 8.30
CA THR A 170 10.03 -39.35 7.17
C THR A 170 8.53 -39.26 6.74
N LYS A 171 8.02 -39.25 5.47
CA LYS A 171 8.49 -39.37 4.04
C LYS A 171 7.39 -38.83 3.07
N SER A 172 7.82 -38.15 2.00
CA SER A 172 7.31 -38.03 0.59
C SER A 172 5.81 -38.20 0.22
N VAL A 173 5.20 -37.20 -0.45
CA VAL A 173 4.92 -37.14 -1.91
C VAL A 173 4.64 -35.67 -2.30
N GLU A 174 5.26 -35.21 -3.38
CA GLU A 174 5.24 -33.85 -3.91
C GLU A 174 3.90 -33.44 -4.54
N ARG A 175 3.43 -32.21 -4.21
CA ARG A 175 2.78 -31.30 -5.14
C ARG A 175 3.21 -29.87 -4.82
N ASN A 176 4.04 -29.32 -5.70
CA ASN A 176 4.43 -27.91 -5.72
C ASN A 176 3.21 -27.00 -5.84
N ARG A 177 2.94 -26.16 -4.83
CA ARG A 177 2.14 -24.93 -4.95
C ARG A 177 2.77 -23.81 -4.13
N SER A 178 3.40 -22.90 -4.88
CA SER A 178 3.47 -21.44 -4.70
C SER A 178 3.53 -20.86 -3.28
N ASN A 179 4.66 -20.19 -3.02
CA ASN A 179 4.88 -19.25 -1.94
C ASN A 179 3.83 -18.12 -1.97
N ASN A 180 2.74 -18.30 -1.22
CA ASN A 180 1.74 -17.26 -0.96
C ASN A 180 2.33 -16.19 -0.03
N SER A 181 2.13 -14.91 -0.37
CA SER A 181 2.44 -13.82 0.55
C SER A 181 1.55 -13.95 1.81
N PRO A 182 2.09 -13.77 3.03
CA PRO A 182 1.39 -14.08 4.28
C PRO A 182 0.38 -13.02 4.74
N GLN A 183 -0.02 -12.06 3.89
CA GLN A 183 -0.82 -10.90 4.34
C GLN A 183 -2.31 -11.18 4.54
N TYR A 184 -2.84 -12.27 3.97
CA TYR A 184 -4.26 -12.61 4.10
C TYR A 184 -4.47 -14.10 4.38
N SER A 185 -3.40 -14.83 4.69
CA SER A 185 -3.51 -16.23 5.12
C SER A 185 -4.36 -16.39 6.39
N LEU A 186 -4.38 -15.36 7.25
CA LEU A 186 -5.26 -15.34 8.43
C LEU A 186 -6.73 -15.21 8.04
N LEU A 187 -7.05 -14.46 6.98
CA LEU A 187 -8.41 -14.42 6.44
C LEU A 187 -8.81 -15.80 5.86
N THR A 188 -7.91 -16.46 5.13
CA THR A 188 -8.14 -17.84 4.67
C THR A 188 -8.42 -18.79 5.83
N GLN A 189 -7.58 -18.76 6.88
CA GLN A 189 -7.76 -19.60 8.07
C GLN A 189 -9.07 -19.32 8.80
N TYR A 190 -9.42 -18.04 8.94
CA TYR A 190 -10.68 -17.62 9.55
C TYR A 190 -11.87 -18.21 8.77
N LEU A 191 -11.90 -17.99 7.46
CA LEU A 191 -12.96 -18.47 6.57
C LEU A 191 -13.08 -20.00 6.54
N LEU A 192 -11.97 -20.74 6.58
CA LEU A 192 -11.99 -22.22 6.64
C LEU A 192 -12.69 -22.77 7.89
N ASN A 193 -12.68 -22.02 8.98
CA ASN A 193 -13.27 -22.43 10.26
C ASN A 193 -14.74 -21.97 10.44
N LEU A 194 -15.31 -21.26 9.47
CA LEU A 194 -16.69 -20.80 9.53
C LEU A 194 -17.70 -21.91 9.17
N SER A 195 -18.77 -21.99 9.94
CA SER A 195 -19.88 -22.95 9.79
C SER A 195 -21.17 -22.27 9.29
N GLY A 196 -21.37 -22.24 7.99
CA GLY A 196 -22.57 -21.65 7.39
C GLY A 196 -22.38 -21.43 5.90
N ASN A 197 -23.36 -20.74 5.28
CA ASN A 197 -23.32 -20.45 3.85
C ASN A 197 -23.10 -18.96 3.54
N GLU A 198 -23.26 -18.07 4.54
CA GLU A 198 -23.09 -16.63 4.39
C GLU A 198 -22.55 -16.01 5.68
N TYR A 199 -21.55 -15.14 5.55
CA TYR A 199 -21.02 -14.33 6.64
C TYR A 199 -20.76 -12.90 6.21
N LYS A 200 -21.23 -11.97 7.03
CA LYS A 200 -20.97 -10.54 6.87
C LYS A 200 -19.86 -10.11 7.83
N LEU A 201 -18.77 -9.58 7.29
CA LEU A 201 -17.64 -9.05 8.05
C LEU A 201 -17.51 -7.55 7.80
N THR A 202 -17.40 -6.76 8.86
CA THR A 202 -17.06 -5.33 8.75
C THR A 202 -15.59 -5.14 8.39
N TYR A 203 -15.22 -3.95 7.92
CA TYR A 203 -13.80 -3.65 7.65
C TYR A 203 -12.96 -3.74 8.94
N ASP A 204 -13.46 -3.24 10.06
CA ASP A 204 -12.78 -3.39 11.36
C ASP A 204 -12.55 -4.87 11.72
N GLN A 205 -13.54 -5.74 11.48
CA GLN A 205 -13.39 -7.18 11.71
C GLN A 205 -12.38 -7.80 10.75
N LEU A 206 -12.39 -7.38 9.47
CA LEU A 206 -11.43 -7.84 8.48
C LEU A 206 -10.01 -7.44 8.86
N GLU A 207 -9.79 -6.19 9.27
CA GLU A 207 -8.50 -5.67 9.73
C GLU A 207 -8.01 -6.37 11.01
N GLN A 208 -8.92 -6.71 11.92
CA GLN A 208 -8.61 -7.54 13.08
C GLN A 208 -8.18 -8.95 12.67
N ILE A 209 -8.87 -9.58 11.71
CA ILE A 209 -8.55 -10.91 11.22
C ILE A 209 -7.19 -10.92 10.51
N VAL A 210 -6.89 -9.93 9.67
CA VAL A 210 -5.63 -9.86 8.91
C VAL A 210 -4.49 -9.23 9.72
N GLU A 211 -4.77 -8.82 10.96
CA GLU A 211 -3.84 -8.14 11.87
C GLU A 211 -3.15 -6.92 11.25
N GLY A 212 -3.91 -6.09 10.53
CA GLY A 212 -3.37 -4.91 9.86
C GLY A 212 -4.40 -4.12 9.10
N GLU A 213 -4.00 -2.91 8.67
CA GLU A 213 -4.86 -2.07 7.84
C GLU A 213 -5.03 -2.65 6.44
N LEU A 214 -6.26 -2.66 5.94
CA LEU A 214 -6.53 -3.01 4.55
C LEU A 214 -5.99 -1.90 3.62
N PRO A 215 -5.52 -2.24 2.40
CA PRO A 215 -5.10 -1.24 1.45
C PRO A 215 -6.28 -0.31 1.12
N ASN A 216 -6.00 0.97 0.88
CA ASN A 216 -7.02 1.98 0.55
C ASN A 216 -7.92 1.54 -0.62
N SER A 217 -7.37 0.76 -1.54
CA SER A 217 -8.08 0.19 -2.68
C SER A 217 -9.22 -0.76 -2.28
N ALA A 218 -9.06 -1.51 -1.18
CA ALA A 218 -10.14 -2.32 -0.63
C ALA A 218 -11.34 -1.46 -0.21
N TYR A 219 -11.10 -0.24 0.30
CA TYR A 219 -12.15 0.70 0.71
C TYR A 219 -12.82 1.43 -0.44
N LYS A 220 -12.20 1.48 -1.61
CA LYS A 220 -12.64 2.35 -2.73
C LYS A 220 -13.17 1.59 -3.93
N HIS A 221 -12.70 0.37 -4.16
CA HIS A 221 -12.98 -0.33 -5.41
C HIS A 221 -13.62 -1.68 -5.13
N ARG A 222 -14.86 -1.86 -5.59
CA ARG A 222 -15.55 -3.16 -5.51
C ARG A 222 -14.77 -4.26 -6.24
N ALA A 223 -14.06 -3.90 -7.33
CA ALA A 223 -13.22 -4.82 -8.08
C ALA A 223 -12.10 -5.46 -7.23
N TRP A 224 -11.60 -4.75 -6.20
CA TRP A 224 -10.63 -5.31 -5.26
C TRP A 224 -11.18 -6.56 -4.56
N TRP A 225 -12.48 -6.60 -4.29
CA TRP A 225 -13.16 -7.75 -3.69
C TRP A 225 -13.68 -8.78 -4.72
N GLY A 226 -13.22 -8.71 -5.97
CA GLY A 226 -13.68 -9.59 -7.04
C GLY A 226 -13.26 -11.05 -6.87
N ASN A 227 -14.08 -11.98 -7.36
CA ASN A 227 -13.86 -13.44 -7.24
C ASN A 227 -12.86 -14.01 -8.27
N GLY A 228 -11.80 -13.27 -8.59
CA GLY A 228 -10.77 -13.67 -9.54
C GLY A 228 -10.01 -12.48 -10.11
N GLY A 229 -9.04 -12.76 -11.00
CA GLY A 229 -8.25 -11.72 -11.69
C GLY A 229 -7.04 -11.18 -10.91
N HIS A 230 -6.99 -11.40 -9.59
CA HIS A 230 -5.89 -10.93 -8.73
C HIS A 230 -5.49 -12.01 -7.70
N SER A 231 -4.22 -11.98 -7.28
CA SER A 231 -3.61 -12.93 -6.33
C SER A 231 -4.35 -12.99 -4.99
N HIS A 232 -4.82 -11.86 -4.48
CA HIS A 232 -5.50 -11.80 -3.18
C HIS A 232 -6.93 -12.37 -3.20
N ALA A 233 -7.55 -12.50 -4.37
CA ALA A 233 -8.83 -13.20 -4.46
C ALA A 233 -8.70 -14.68 -4.04
N ASN A 234 -7.52 -15.27 -4.24
CA ASN A 234 -7.27 -16.66 -3.86
C ASN A 234 -7.45 -16.90 -2.37
N TYR A 235 -7.29 -15.89 -1.50
CA TYR A 235 -7.38 -16.11 -0.05
C TYR A 235 -8.78 -16.51 0.44
N TRP A 236 -9.86 -16.05 -0.21
CA TRP A 236 -11.21 -16.52 0.09
C TRP A 236 -11.63 -17.66 -0.84
N LEU A 237 -11.21 -17.63 -2.11
CA LEU A 237 -11.54 -18.69 -3.07
C LEU A 237 -10.96 -20.04 -2.64
N ASP A 238 -9.69 -20.09 -2.20
CA ASP A 238 -9.04 -21.30 -1.70
C ASP A 238 -9.66 -21.81 -0.40
N ALA A 239 -10.34 -20.93 0.35
CA ALA A 239 -11.12 -21.30 1.53
C ALA A 239 -12.53 -21.83 1.19
N GLY A 240 -12.90 -21.88 -0.09
CA GLY A 240 -14.24 -22.28 -0.54
C GLY A 240 -15.29 -21.18 -0.40
N TRP A 241 -14.89 -19.92 -0.33
CA TRP A 241 -15.76 -18.75 -0.21
C TRP A 241 -15.64 -17.86 -1.45
N GLN A 242 -16.70 -17.11 -1.72
CA GLN A 242 -16.77 -16.05 -2.72
C GLN A 242 -17.29 -14.79 -2.06
N VAL A 243 -16.89 -13.63 -2.55
CA VAL A 243 -17.50 -12.36 -2.16
C VAL A 243 -18.82 -12.18 -2.91
N GLY A 244 -19.89 -11.94 -2.17
CA GLY A 244 -21.19 -11.52 -2.71
C GLY A 244 -21.36 -10.01 -2.67
N THR A 245 -21.96 -9.51 -1.59
CA THR A 245 -22.25 -8.08 -1.41
C THR A 245 -21.05 -7.35 -0.81
N VAL A 246 -20.72 -6.19 -1.38
CA VAL A 246 -19.68 -5.29 -0.87
C VAL A 246 -20.31 -3.94 -0.60
N ASN A 247 -20.24 -3.50 0.66
CA ASN A 247 -20.51 -2.12 1.05
C ASN A 247 -19.18 -1.48 1.44
N LEU A 248 -18.62 -0.71 0.49
CA LEU A 248 -17.29 -0.11 0.61
C LEU A 248 -17.12 0.69 1.91
N GLY A 249 -16.06 0.37 2.64
CA GLY A 249 -15.75 0.95 3.96
C GLY A 249 -16.71 0.58 5.09
N LYS A 250 -17.70 -0.29 4.87
CA LYS A 250 -18.63 -0.76 5.91
C LYS A 250 -18.52 -2.26 6.15
N TYR A 251 -18.80 -3.08 5.14
CA TYR A 251 -18.77 -4.53 5.27
C TYR A 251 -18.64 -5.26 3.93
N VAL A 252 -18.23 -6.52 4.01
CA VAL A 252 -18.17 -7.48 2.91
C VAL A 252 -18.92 -8.73 3.33
N VAL A 253 -19.72 -9.29 2.42
CA VAL A 253 -20.44 -10.54 2.61
C VAL A 253 -19.72 -11.64 1.83
N PHE A 254 -19.26 -12.66 2.54
CA PHE A 254 -18.70 -13.88 1.99
C PHE A 254 -19.79 -14.95 1.94
N VAL A 255 -19.93 -15.60 0.79
CA VAL A 255 -20.87 -16.70 0.53
C VAL A 255 -20.09 -17.95 0.14
N LYS A 256 -20.57 -19.13 0.53
CA LYS A 256 -19.89 -20.39 0.22
C LYS A 256 -19.98 -20.68 -1.27
N ALA A 257 -18.86 -21.08 -1.89
CA ALA A 257 -18.83 -21.39 -3.32
C ALA A 257 -19.69 -22.63 -3.61
N GLY A 258 -20.71 -22.49 -4.47
CA GLY A 258 -21.59 -23.59 -4.88
C GLY A 258 -22.94 -23.67 -4.15
N CYS A 259 -23.39 -22.59 -3.51
CA CYS A 259 -24.78 -22.39 -3.08
C CYS A 259 -25.56 -21.53 -4.07
#